data_AF-A0A117IAB3-F1
#
_entry.id   AF-A0A117IAB3-F1
#
_cell.length_a   1.000
_cell.length_b   1.000
_cell.length_c   1.000
_cell.angle_alpha   90.00
_cell.angle_beta   90.00
_cell.angle_gamma   90.00
#
_symmetry.space_group_name_H-M   'P 1'
#
loop_
_entity.id
_entity.type
_entity.pdbx_description
1 polymer ?
#
loop_
_entity_poly.entity_id
_entity_poly.type
_entity_poly.pdbx_seq_one_letter_code
_entity_poly.pdbx_strand_id
1 'polypeptide(L)' 'MSWHRGDVVTACRQIEEMDVPAVPEGTEGTVESTTVFGRPKRVCFTVRTIWGKKRACVNVHRGDVG' A
#
# COMPACT_ATOMS: atom_id res chain seq x y z
N MET A 1 -10.86 -1.36 13.82
CA MET A 1 -10.99 -0.28 12.83
C MET A 1 -11.29 -0.93 11.48
N SER A 2 -12.27 -0.41 10.75
CA SER A 2 -12.51 -0.76 9.34
C SER A 2 -11.90 0.34 8.48
N TRP A 3 -11.15 -0.04 7.46
CA TRP A 3 -10.66 0.89 6.45
C TRP A 3 -11.68 1.01 5.32
N HIS A 4 -11.65 2.15 4.66
CA HIS A 4 -12.45 2.50 3.50
C HIS A 4 -11.54 2.89 2.34
N ARG A 5 -12.09 2.84 1.12
CA ARG A 5 -11.40 3.34 -0.05
C ARG A 5 -11.15 4.84 0.12
N GLY A 6 -9.91 5.26 -0.12
CA GLY A 6 -9.47 6.65 0.05
C GLY A 6 -8.75 6.89 1.38
N ASP A 7 -8.81 5.96 2.34
CA ASP A 7 -8.09 6.10 3.59
C ASP A 7 -6.58 6.08 3.36
N VAL A 8 -5.85 6.88 4.15
CA VAL A 8 -4.40 6.87 4.18
C VAL A 8 -3.95 5.80 5.17
N VAL A 9 -2.98 5.00 4.74
CA VAL A 9 -2.34 3.96 5.55
C VAL A 9 -0.83 4.04 5.37
N THR A 10 -0.09 3.51 6.33
CA THR A 10 1.38 3.46 6.26
C THR A 10 1.83 2.02 6.13
N ALA A 11 2.81 1.76 5.26
CA ALA A 11 3.44 0.45 5.18
C ALA A 11 4.18 0.14 6.50
N CYS A 12 3.80 -0.94 7.19
CA CYS A 12 4.43 -1.38 8.43
C CYS A 12 5.69 -2.23 8.21
N ARG A 13 5.97 -2.62 6.97
CA ARG A 13 7.17 -3.34 6.55
C ARG A 13 7.45 -3.07 5.08
N GLN A 14 8.59 -3.53 4.59
CA GLN A 14 8.86 -3.54 3.15
C GLN A 14 7.91 -4.52 2.44
N ILE A 15 7.27 -4.07 1.35
CA ILE A 15 6.35 -4.86 0.54
C ILE A 15 6.95 -5.01 -0.85
N GLU A 16 7.11 -6.25 -1.29
CA GLU A 16 7.60 -6.60 -2.62
C GLU A 16 6.51 -7.36 -3.37
N GLU A 17 6.24 -6.95 -4.59
CA GLU A 17 5.31 -7.63 -5.49
C GLU A 17 5.90 -7.58 -6.91
N MET A 18 5.54 -8.58 -7.72
CA MET A 18 6.08 -8.71 -9.07
C MET A 18 5.64 -7.53 -9.94
N ASP A 19 6.54 -7.04 -10.79
CA ASP A 19 6.30 -5.95 -11.77
C ASP A 19 5.95 -4.58 -11.18
N VAL A 20 6.13 -4.39 -9.86
CA VAL A 20 5.98 -3.09 -9.20
C VAL A 20 7.21 -2.73 -8.36
N PRO A 21 7.53 -1.44 -8.21
CA PRO A 21 8.61 -1.02 -7.32
C PRO A 21 8.36 -1.50 -5.89
N ALA A 22 9.41 -1.97 -5.22
CA ALA A 22 9.35 -2.29 -3.79
C ALA A 22 8.89 -1.06 -3.00
N VAL A 23 7.98 -1.27 -2.05
CA VAL A 23 7.45 -0.25 -1.16
C VAL A 23 8.21 -0.32 0.16
N PRO A 24 9.02 0.69 0.53
CA PRO A 24 9.70 0.72 1.81
C PRO A 24 8.73 0.81 2.98
N GLU A 25 9.14 0.30 4.14
CA GLU A 25 8.46 0.57 5.41
C GLU A 25 8.36 2.08 5.67
N GLY A 26 7.27 2.51 6.29
CA GLY A 26 6.97 3.92 6.55
C GLY A 26 6.41 4.68 5.35
N THR A 27 6.27 4.04 4.18
CA THR A 27 5.69 4.69 3.00
C THR A 27 4.18 4.87 3.16
N GLU A 28 3.70 6.09 2.97
CA GLU A 28 2.26 6.38 2.93
C GLU A 28 1.63 5.89 1.62
N GLY A 29 0.47 5.30 1.74
CA GLY A 29 -0.35 4.83 0.63
C GLY A 29 -1.82 5.13 0.84
N THR A 30 -2.56 5.09 -0.25
CA THR A 30 -4.01 5.27 -0.24
C THR A 30 -4.69 3.94 -0.53
N VAL A 31 -5.66 3.57 0.30
CA VAL A 31 -6.46 2.37 0.11
C VAL A 31 -7.27 2.49 -1.18
N GLU A 32 -6.96 1.65 -2.16
CA GLU A 32 -7.69 1.61 -3.44
C GLU A 32 -8.91 0.68 -3.34
N SER A 33 -8.77 -0.43 -2.62
CA SER A 33 -9.87 -1.37 -2.40
C SER A 33 -9.74 -2.10 -1.07
N THR A 34 -10.89 -2.49 -0.53
CA THR A 34 -11.00 -3.27 0.71
C THR A 34 -11.69 -4.60 0.44
N THR A 35 -11.47 -5.55 1.35
CA THR A 35 -12.29 -6.75 1.46
C THR A 35 -13.68 -6.39 1.99
N VAL A 36 -14.66 -7.30 1.86
CA VAL A 36 -16.03 -7.12 2.39
C VAL A 36 -16.03 -6.81 3.90
N PHE A 37 -15.01 -7.26 4.64
CA PHE A 37 -14.85 -7.01 6.08
C PHE A 37 -14.06 -5.72 6.39
N GLY A 38 -13.86 -4.83 5.42
CA GLY A 38 -13.20 -3.53 5.64
C GLY A 38 -11.69 -3.62 5.87
N ARG A 39 -11.04 -4.74 5.51
CA ARG A 39 -9.56 -4.84 5.52
C ARG A 39 -9.00 -4.31 4.21
N PRO A 40 -7.92 -3.51 4.20
CA PRO A 40 -7.22 -3.14 2.99
C PRO A 40 -6.87 -4.39 2.18
N LYS A 41 -7.21 -4.37 0.90
CA LYS A 41 -6.87 -5.43 -0.05
C LYS A 41 -5.81 -4.94 -1.02
N ARG A 42 -5.97 -3.72 -1.52
CA ARG A 42 -5.03 -3.08 -2.44
C ARG A 42 -4.77 -1.64 -2.02
N VAL A 43 -3.50 -1.26 -1.96
CA VAL A 43 -3.04 0.07 -1.55
C VAL A 43 -2.09 0.60 -2.60
N CYS A 44 -2.27 1.87 -2.98
CA CYS A 44 -1.38 2.56 -3.90
C CYS A 44 -0.45 3.48 -3.14
N PHE A 45 0.85 3.20 -3.22
CA PHE A 45 1.92 3.96 -2.60
C PHE A 45 2.59 4.88 -3.62
N THR A 46 3.11 6.01 -3.15
CA THR A 46 4.00 6.87 -3.94
C THR A 46 5.44 6.62 -3.53
N VAL A 47 6.15 5.82 -4.33
CA VAL A 47 7.53 5.41 -4.05
C VAL A 47 8.50 6.30 -4.81
N ARG A 48 9.56 6.78 -4.14
CA ARG A 48 10.68 7.45 -4.81
C ARG A 48 11.64 6.39 -5.35
N THR A 49 11.81 6.35 -6.65
CA THR A 49 12.78 5.48 -7.34
C THR A 49 13.90 6.32 -7.95
N ILE A 50 14.96 5.67 -8.43
CA ILE A 50 16.05 6.34 -9.18
C ILE A 50 15.55 7.05 -10.46
N TRP A 51 14.38 6.65 -10.96
CA TRP A 51 13.74 7.23 -12.15
C TRP A 51 12.66 8.28 -11.80
N GLY A 52 12.59 8.70 -10.54
CA GLY A 52 11.58 9.63 -10.02
C GLY A 52 10.48 8.95 -9.19
N LYS A 53 9.45 9.72 -8.87
CA LYS A 53 8.28 9.22 -8.12
C LYS A 53 7.45 8.31 -9.01
N LYS A 54 7.20 7.07 -8.55
CA LYS A 54 6.30 6.12 -9.21
C LYS A 54 5.18 5.72 -8.27
N ARG A 55 4.05 5.34 -8.87
CA ARG A 55 2.91 4.79 -8.16
C ARG A 55 3.02 3.26 -8.16
N ALA A 56 3.01 2.65 -6.98
CA ALA A 56 3.04 1.20 -6.80
C ALA A 56 1.72 0.76 -6.14
N CYS A 57 0.86 0.06 -6.87
CA CYS A 57 -0.44 -0.40 -6.35
C CYS A 57 -0.36 -1.90 -6.06
N VAL A 58 -0.10 -2.22 -4.80
CA VAL A 58 0.19 -3.57 -4.34
C VAL A 58 -0.97 -4.19 -3.57
N ASN A 59 -1.07 -5.50 -3.64
CA ASN A 59 -1.96 -6.27 -2.77
C ASN A 59 -1.34 -6.35 -1.38
N VAL A 60 -2.13 -6.04 -0.35
CA VAL A 60 -1.67 -5.99 1.04
C VAL A 60 -2.37 -7.04 1.90
N HIS A 61 -1.62 -7.63 2.81
CA HIS A 61 -2.09 -8.56 3.81
C HIS A 61 -2.24 -7.89 5.17
N ARG A 62 -2.82 -8.62 6.12
CA ARG A 62 -2.93 -8.16 7.49
C ARG A 62 -1.53 -7.95 8.08
N GLY A 63 -1.26 -6.72 8.54
CA GLY A 63 0.03 -6.35 9.12
C GLY A 63 1.01 -5.73 8.12
N ASP A 64 0.69 -5.69 6.82
CA ASP A 64 1.49 -4.96 5.83
C ASP A 64 1.29 -3.44 5.97
N VAL A 65 0.10 -3.05 6.40
CA VAL A 65 -0.32 -1.66 6.53
C VAL A 65 -1.02 -1.41 7.86
N GLY A 66 -0.81 -0.21 8.40
CA GLY A 66 -1.36 0.30 9.65
C GLY A 66 -2.07 1.62 9.46
#